data_AF-A0A3D2FB74-F1
#
_entry.id   AF-A0A3D2FB74-F1
#
_cell.length_a   1.000
_cell.length_b   1.000
_cell.length_c   1.000
_cell.angle_alpha   90.00
_cell.angle_beta   90.00
_cell.angle_gamma   90.00
#
_symmetry.space_group_name_H-M   'P 1'
#
loop_
_entity.id
_entity.type
_entity.pdbx_description
1 polymer ?
#
loop_
_entity_poly.entity_id
_entity_poly.type
_entity_poly.pdbx_seq_one_letter_code
_entity_poly.pdbx_strand_id
1 'polypeptide(L)'
;MSALPNKARVVIIGGGVIGCSVAYHLTKLGWEDVVLLERKQLTSGTTWHAAGLIAQLRATANMTKLAKYSQELYGGLEEETGVATGFKRVGSITVALTEERREEIYRQAAMARAFGVEVEEISNERVQEMYPHLNLEGVVGAVYLPLDGQGDPANIALALAKGARQRGGLIKEGVKVTGMAKDGSRVTGVDWTDEDGNSGHIEADMVVNCGGMWGHEVGRMAGVNVPLQACEHFYIVTEAIEGLTQLPVLRVPDEHAYYKEDAGKFLLGAFEPESKPWAVDGIPDDFEFDQLQEDFDHFEPILEKAIERMPLLAEAGIHTFFNGPESFTPDDAYHLGLAPEMDNFWVAAGFNSIGIQSAGGAGMALAAWMDTGEKPFDLGDVDISRMQPFQGNKRYLEARSKETLGLLYADHFPFRQKATARGVRRTPFHQHLLDQGAVMGEIAGWERANWFANEGQKPEYEYSWKRQNFFDNVAAEHNAVRNNVGMYDMTSFGKLRVEGRDAMAFMNYIGGGDYDVPVGKIVYTQFLNSKAGI
;
A
#
# COMPACT_ATOMS: atom_id res chain seq x y z
N MET A 1 15.03 -31.74 13.15
CA MET A 1 14.95 -30.39 12.57
C MET A 1 15.91 -30.36 11.39
N SER A 2 15.48 -29.98 10.19
CA SER A 2 16.43 -29.78 9.08
C SER A 2 17.32 -28.59 9.43
N ALA A 3 18.63 -28.77 9.37
CA ALA A 3 19.57 -27.68 9.52
C ALA A 3 19.33 -26.63 8.42
N LEU A 4 19.50 -25.35 8.74
CA LEU A 4 19.50 -24.30 7.73
C LEU A 4 20.66 -24.52 6.75
N PRO A 5 20.47 -24.26 5.45
CA PRO A 5 21.54 -24.40 4.47
C PRO A 5 22.57 -23.29 4.64
N ASN A 6 23.82 -23.54 4.23
CA ASN A 6 24.87 -22.51 4.22
C ASN A 6 24.75 -21.56 3.02
N LYS A 7 24.00 -21.94 1.99
CA LYS A 7 23.79 -21.15 0.77
C LYS A 7 22.34 -21.28 0.32
N ALA A 8 21.76 -20.20 -0.18
CA ALA A 8 20.45 -20.14 -0.80
C ALA A 8 20.48 -19.29 -2.07
N ARG A 9 19.64 -19.62 -3.06
CA ARG A 9 19.40 -18.72 -4.19
C ARG A 9 18.72 -17.44 -3.72
N VAL A 10 17.77 -17.58 -2.80
CA VAL A 10 17.03 -16.46 -2.23
C VAL A 10 16.70 -16.68 -0.77
N VAL A 11 16.91 -15.63 0.03
CA VAL A 11 16.41 -15.55 1.40
C VAL A 11 15.27 -14.54 1.48
N ILE A 12 14.11 -14.97 1.97
CA ILE A 12 12.93 -14.14 2.22
C ILE A 12 12.83 -13.90 3.72
N ILE A 13 12.75 -12.64 4.14
CA ILE A 13 12.73 -12.24 5.55
C ILE A 13 11.31 -11.84 5.93
N GLY A 14 10.66 -12.65 6.76
CA GLY A 14 9.29 -12.44 7.25
C GLY A 14 8.29 -13.47 6.70
N GLY A 15 7.59 -14.13 7.61
CA GLY A 15 6.59 -15.19 7.41
C GLY A 15 5.14 -14.72 7.53
N GLY A 16 4.88 -13.44 7.28
CA GLY A 16 3.53 -12.94 7.03
C GLY A 16 3.01 -13.38 5.64
N VAL A 17 1.76 -13.02 5.32
CA VAL A 17 1.12 -13.40 4.04
C VAL A 17 1.97 -13.05 2.81
N ILE A 18 2.72 -11.94 2.86
CA ILE A 18 3.54 -11.44 1.74
C ILE A 18 4.75 -12.35 1.51
N GLY A 19 5.50 -12.68 2.57
CA GLY A 19 6.65 -13.58 2.47
C GLY A 19 6.24 -14.98 2.01
N CYS A 20 5.13 -15.50 2.56
CA CYS A 20 4.54 -16.76 2.10
C CYS A 20 4.14 -16.70 0.61
N SER A 21 3.57 -15.58 0.17
CA SER A 21 3.20 -15.38 -1.24
C SER A 21 4.43 -15.33 -2.16
N VAL A 22 5.49 -14.62 -1.79
CA VAL A 22 6.74 -14.57 -2.57
C VAL A 22 7.36 -15.97 -2.66
N ALA A 23 7.46 -16.70 -1.54
CA ALA A 23 7.99 -18.07 -1.52
C ALA A 23 7.16 -19.02 -2.39
N TYR A 24 5.83 -18.94 -2.30
CA TYR A 24 4.90 -19.72 -3.13
C TYR A 24 5.14 -19.47 -4.62
N HIS A 25 5.21 -18.20 -5.05
CA HIS A 25 5.35 -17.88 -6.46
C HIS A 25 6.74 -18.22 -7.01
N LEU A 26 7.82 -17.98 -6.26
CA LEU A 26 9.18 -18.35 -6.69
C LEU A 26 9.32 -19.86 -6.87
N THR A 27 8.87 -20.65 -5.89
CA THR A 27 8.90 -22.12 -6.00
C THR A 27 7.96 -22.64 -7.11
N LYS A 28 6.83 -21.97 -7.37
CA LYS A 28 5.94 -22.28 -8.49
C LYS A 28 6.56 -22.00 -9.86
N LEU A 29 7.48 -21.04 -9.95
CA LEU A 29 8.33 -20.81 -11.13
C LEU A 29 9.48 -21.83 -11.25
N GLY A 30 9.61 -22.76 -10.30
CA GLY A 30 10.64 -23.79 -10.30
C GLY A 30 11.97 -23.35 -9.69
N TRP A 31 11.99 -22.26 -8.91
CA TRP A 31 13.19 -21.90 -8.15
C TRP A 31 13.47 -22.94 -7.05
N GLU A 32 14.68 -23.45 -7.04
CA GLU A 32 15.26 -24.24 -5.95
C GLU A 32 15.99 -23.30 -4.96
N ASP A 33 16.34 -23.81 -3.78
CA ASP A 33 17.05 -23.07 -2.73
C ASP A 33 16.37 -21.76 -2.29
N VAL A 34 15.02 -21.81 -2.18
CA VAL A 34 14.19 -20.74 -1.63
C VAL A 34 14.04 -20.92 -0.12
N VAL A 35 14.58 -19.99 0.66
CA VAL A 35 14.55 -20.03 2.13
C VAL A 35 13.75 -18.85 2.67
N LEU A 36 12.69 -19.11 3.45
CA LEU A 36 11.98 -18.10 4.23
C LEU A 36 12.38 -18.23 5.69
N LEU A 37 12.81 -17.13 6.30
CA LEU A 37 13.14 -17.02 7.72
C LEU A 37 12.09 -16.13 8.41
N GLU A 38 11.44 -16.67 9.43
CA GLU A 38 10.47 -15.98 10.27
C GLU A 38 11.02 -15.92 11.69
N ARG A 39 11.10 -14.71 12.26
CA ARG A 39 11.67 -14.44 13.59
C ARG A 39 10.98 -15.22 14.69
N LYS A 40 9.68 -15.47 14.53
CA LYS A 40 8.78 -16.09 15.50
C LYS A 40 7.99 -17.17 14.78
N GLN A 41 6.67 -17.06 14.73
CA GLN A 41 5.81 -17.98 14.00
C GLN A 41 5.23 -17.31 12.75
N LEU A 42 4.83 -18.12 11.76
CA LEU A 42 4.12 -17.62 10.60
C LEU A 42 2.91 -16.81 11.06
N THR A 43 2.63 -15.71 10.34
CA THR A 43 1.51 -14.78 10.59
C THR A 43 1.62 -13.90 11.84
N SER A 44 2.63 -14.08 12.70
CA SER A 44 2.77 -13.44 14.02
C SER A 44 2.96 -11.91 14.03
N GLY A 45 3.16 -11.29 12.85
CA GLY A 45 3.11 -9.84 12.65
C GLY A 45 1.67 -9.32 12.50
N THR A 46 1.39 -8.62 11.41
CA THR A 46 0.06 -8.00 11.17
C THR A 46 -0.97 -8.94 10.54
N THR A 47 -0.53 -10.10 10.03
CA THR A 47 -1.38 -10.99 9.22
C THR A 47 -2.50 -11.61 10.05
N TRP A 48 -2.23 -12.08 11.26
CA TRP A 48 -3.19 -12.87 12.05
C TRP A 48 -4.46 -12.09 12.46
N HIS A 49 -4.34 -10.77 12.66
CA HIS A 49 -5.43 -9.92 13.13
C HIS A 49 -6.05 -9.05 12.03
N ALA A 50 -5.66 -9.24 10.77
CA ALA A 50 -6.28 -8.49 9.68
C ALA A 50 -7.78 -8.81 9.59
N ALA A 51 -8.61 -7.83 9.21
CA ALA A 51 -10.05 -8.05 9.08
C ALA A 51 -10.41 -9.05 7.95
N GLY A 52 -9.49 -9.31 7.02
CA GLY A 52 -9.67 -10.29 5.94
C GLY A 52 -10.56 -9.81 4.79
N LEU A 53 -10.77 -8.51 4.64
CA LEU A 53 -11.54 -7.93 3.53
C LEU A 53 -10.75 -8.02 2.21
N ILE A 54 -11.40 -8.51 1.15
CA ILE A 54 -10.78 -8.76 -0.15
C ILE A 54 -11.62 -8.07 -1.24
N ALA A 55 -11.24 -6.83 -1.57
CA ALA A 55 -11.85 -6.08 -2.66
C ALA A 55 -11.00 -6.13 -3.94
N GLN A 56 -11.62 -6.04 -5.12
CA GLN A 56 -10.93 -6.02 -6.41
C GLN A 56 -10.45 -4.63 -6.83
N LEU A 57 -11.31 -3.62 -6.73
CA LEU A 57 -11.02 -2.27 -7.23
C LEU A 57 -9.91 -1.59 -6.42
N ARG A 58 -8.95 -0.98 -7.12
CA ARG A 58 -7.92 -0.09 -6.55
C ARG A 58 -7.83 1.20 -7.34
N ALA A 59 -7.05 2.14 -6.80
CA ALA A 59 -6.83 3.48 -7.38
C ALA A 59 -6.31 3.43 -8.84
N THR A 60 -5.61 2.37 -9.25
CA THR A 60 -5.09 2.21 -10.61
C THR A 60 -5.44 0.86 -11.23
N ALA A 61 -5.38 0.80 -12.56
CA ALA A 61 -5.60 -0.44 -13.32
C ALA A 61 -4.61 -1.55 -12.92
N ASN A 62 -3.35 -1.18 -12.70
CA ASN A 62 -2.28 -2.11 -12.33
C ASN A 62 -2.49 -2.69 -10.93
N MET A 63 -2.83 -1.85 -9.94
CA MET A 63 -3.17 -2.32 -8.60
C MET A 63 -4.44 -3.18 -8.59
N THR A 64 -5.43 -2.83 -9.41
CA THR A 64 -6.66 -3.63 -9.58
C THR A 64 -6.35 -5.01 -10.16
N LYS A 65 -5.45 -5.08 -11.15
CA LYS A 65 -4.98 -6.35 -11.72
C LYS A 65 -4.33 -7.26 -10.67
N LEU A 66 -3.50 -6.69 -9.78
CA LEU A 66 -2.87 -7.41 -8.67
C LEU A 66 -3.92 -7.95 -7.69
N ALA A 67 -4.90 -7.12 -7.29
CA ALA A 67 -5.96 -7.51 -6.37
C ALA A 67 -6.87 -8.62 -6.95
N LYS A 68 -7.25 -8.51 -8.23
CA LYS A 68 -8.00 -9.55 -8.94
C LYS A 68 -7.24 -10.88 -8.95
N TYR A 69 -5.94 -10.86 -9.23
CA TYR A 69 -5.12 -12.06 -9.17
C TYR A 69 -5.13 -12.70 -7.78
N SER A 70 -4.97 -11.91 -6.71
CA SER A 70 -5.03 -12.42 -5.33
C SER A 70 -6.33 -13.17 -5.07
N GLN A 71 -7.46 -12.59 -5.46
CA GLN A 71 -8.77 -13.19 -5.24
C GLN A 71 -8.92 -14.54 -5.95
N GLU A 72 -8.58 -14.61 -7.23
CA GLU A 72 -8.66 -15.86 -7.99
C GLU A 72 -7.71 -16.92 -7.43
N LEU A 73 -6.51 -16.52 -7.00
CA LEU A 73 -5.57 -17.41 -6.34
C LEU A 73 -6.18 -18.01 -5.06
N TYR A 74 -6.80 -17.20 -4.20
CA TYR A 74 -7.34 -17.67 -2.92
C TYR A 74 -8.48 -18.67 -3.09
N GLY A 75 -9.26 -18.57 -4.16
CA GLY A 75 -10.29 -19.55 -4.50
C GLY A 75 -9.73 -20.91 -4.92
N GLY A 76 -8.51 -20.97 -5.48
CA GLY A 76 -7.88 -22.21 -5.95
C GLY A 76 -6.90 -22.86 -4.95
N LEU A 77 -6.47 -22.14 -3.92
CA LEU A 77 -5.43 -22.63 -2.98
C LEU A 77 -5.86 -23.86 -2.18
N GLU A 78 -7.15 -24.01 -1.85
CA GLU A 78 -7.62 -25.18 -1.10
C GLU A 78 -7.52 -26.46 -1.92
N GLU A 79 -7.90 -26.42 -3.20
CA GLU A 79 -7.75 -27.57 -4.11
C GLU A 79 -6.28 -27.97 -4.25
N GLU A 80 -5.39 -26.99 -4.35
CA GLU A 80 -3.96 -27.23 -4.53
C GLU A 80 -3.27 -27.75 -3.26
N THR A 81 -3.59 -27.15 -2.11
CA THR A 81 -2.81 -27.33 -0.88
C THR A 81 -3.55 -28.14 0.18
N GLY A 82 -4.87 -28.31 0.07
CA GLY A 82 -5.72 -28.91 1.09
C GLY A 82 -5.87 -28.05 2.35
N VAL A 83 -5.61 -26.74 2.28
CA VAL A 83 -5.83 -25.78 3.37
C VAL A 83 -6.87 -24.77 2.89
N ALA A 84 -8.02 -24.74 3.54
CA ALA A 84 -9.11 -23.82 3.22
C ALA A 84 -8.69 -22.38 3.54
N THR A 85 -8.81 -21.47 2.57
CA THR A 85 -8.47 -20.04 2.76
C THR A 85 -9.55 -19.26 3.50
N GLY A 86 -10.72 -19.88 3.73
CA GLY A 86 -11.91 -19.20 4.23
C GLY A 86 -12.48 -18.17 3.24
N PHE A 87 -11.96 -18.08 2.02
CA PHE A 87 -12.40 -17.09 1.04
C PHE A 87 -13.86 -17.33 0.60
N LYS A 88 -14.68 -16.30 0.74
CA LYS A 88 -16.09 -16.29 0.33
C LYS A 88 -16.38 -15.01 -0.45
N ARG A 89 -16.96 -15.16 -1.64
CA ARG A 89 -17.48 -14.04 -2.45
C ARG A 89 -18.84 -13.62 -1.91
N VAL A 90 -18.80 -12.77 -0.89
CA VAL A 90 -20.01 -12.20 -0.25
C VAL A 90 -20.43 -10.87 -0.87
N GLY A 91 -19.61 -10.34 -1.79
CA GLY A 91 -19.74 -9.01 -2.35
C GLY A 91 -19.33 -7.90 -1.37
N SER A 92 -19.31 -6.66 -1.85
CA SER A 92 -19.13 -5.48 -1.00
C SER A 92 -20.05 -4.34 -1.41
N ILE A 93 -20.57 -3.60 -0.42
CA ILE A 93 -21.39 -2.41 -0.59
C ILE A 93 -20.61 -1.22 -0.02
N THR A 94 -20.54 -0.12 -0.77
CA THR A 94 -20.08 1.17 -0.26
C THR A 94 -21.21 2.18 -0.40
N VAL A 95 -21.56 2.87 0.69
CA VAL A 95 -22.60 3.90 0.71
C VAL A 95 -21.99 5.30 0.88
N ALA A 96 -22.67 6.30 0.35
CA ALA A 96 -22.32 7.71 0.44
C ALA A 96 -23.38 8.47 1.23
N LEU A 97 -22.94 9.32 2.15
CA LEU A 97 -23.77 10.21 2.96
C LEU A 97 -23.67 11.67 2.51
N THR A 98 -22.74 11.97 1.60
CA THR A 98 -22.58 13.29 1.01
C THR A 98 -22.61 13.23 -0.51
N GLU A 99 -22.99 14.34 -1.15
CA GLU A 99 -23.02 14.44 -2.61
C GLU A 99 -21.62 14.34 -3.25
N GLU A 100 -20.59 14.86 -2.56
CA GLU A 100 -19.20 14.72 -3.00
C GLU A 100 -18.72 13.26 -2.88
N ARG A 101 -19.10 12.54 -1.81
CA ARG A 101 -18.84 11.10 -1.71
C ARG A 101 -19.56 10.29 -2.78
N ARG A 102 -20.81 10.65 -3.09
CA ARG A 102 -21.57 9.98 -4.17
C ARG A 102 -20.84 10.10 -5.50
N GLU A 103 -20.35 11.30 -5.82
CA GLU A 103 -19.57 11.55 -7.03
C GLU A 103 -18.27 10.74 -7.03
N GLU A 104 -17.57 10.63 -5.89
CA GLU A 104 -16.39 9.76 -5.74
C GLU A 104 -16.71 8.30 -6.06
N ILE A 105 -17.70 7.70 -5.37
CA ILE A 105 -18.00 6.26 -5.54
C ILE A 105 -18.55 5.94 -6.94
N TYR A 106 -19.24 6.86 -7.60
CA TYR A 106 -19.71 6.68 -8.98
C TYR A 106 -18.57 6.81 -10.00
N ARG A 107 -17.59 7.68 -9.76
CA ARG A 107 -16.35 7.70 -10.55
C ARG A 107 -15.55 6.42 -10.36
N GLN A 108 -15.46 5.92 -9.13
CA GLN A 108 -14.87 4.62 -8.84
C GLN A 108 -15.60 3.48 -9.55
N ALA A 109 -16.94 3.50 -9.62
CA ALA A 109 -17.70 2.53 -10.41
C ALA A 109 -17.38 2.62 -11.92
N ALA A 110 -17.24 3.82 -12.47
CA ALA A 110 -16.78 4.00 -13.85
C ALA A 110 -15.36 3.44 -14.08
N MET A 111 -14.45 3.66 -13.12
CA MET A 111 -13.09 3.08 -13.14
C MET A 111 -13.12 1.56 -13.06
N ALA A 112 -13.94 0.98 -12.16
CA ALA A 112 -14.12 -0.47 -12.05
C ALA A 112 -14.54 -1.08 -13.38
N ARG A 113 -15.54 -0.51 -14.05
CA ARG A 113 -15.94 -0.96 -15.40
C ARG A 113 -14.79 -0.87 -16.40
N ALA A 114 -14.02 0.22 -16.39
CA ALA A 114 -12.86 0.38 -17.25
C ALA A 114 -11.74 -0.64 -16.98
N PHE A 115 -11.60 -1.09 -15.73
CA PHE A 115 -10.61 -2.09 -15.31
C PHE A 115 -11.14 -3.53 -15.35
N GLY A 116 -12.37 -3.73 -15.84
CA GLY A 116 -13.03 -5.03 -15.94
C GLY A 116 -13.37 -5.64 -14.57
N VAL A 117 -13.78 -4.80 -13.62
CA VAL A 117 -14.37 -5.17 -12.33
C VAL A 117 -15.89 -4.96 -12.43
N GLU A 118 -16.64 -5.96 -12.03
CA GLU A 118 -18.10 -5.89 -11.97
C GLU A 118 -18.53 -4.97 -10.82
N VAL A 119 -19.43 -4.03 -11.13
CA VAL A 119 -19.94 -3.04 -10.19
C VAL A 119 -21.31 -2.55 -10.63
N GLU A 120 -22.18 -2.32 -9.66
CA GLU A 120 -23.53 -1.81 -9.84
C GLU A 120 -23.74 -0.59 -8.95
N GLU A 121 -24.17 0.54 -9.52
CA GLU A 121 -24.84 1.57 -8.76
C GLU A 121 -26.22 1.05 -8.32
N ILE A 122 -26.49 0.98 -7.02
CA ILE A 122 -27.72 0.39 -6.47
C ILE A 122 -28.56 1.42 -5.72
N SER A 123 -29.89 1.22 -5.71
CA SER A 123 -30.81 2.09 -4.97
C SER A 123 -30.83 1.77 -3.47
N ASN A 124 -31.34 2.69 -2.65
CA ASN A 124 -31.49 2.46 -1.22
C ASN A 124 -32.41 1.26 -0.92
N GLU A 125 -33.44 1.01 -1.72
CA GLU A 125 -34.28 -0.18 -1.59
C GLU A 125 -33.46 -1.45 -1.77
N ARG A 126 -32.57 -1.47 -2.77
CA ARG A 126 -31.69 -2.62 -3.00
C ARG A 126 -30.65 -2.80 -1.88
N VAL A 127 -30.12 -1.71 -1.34
CA VAL A 127 -29.26 -1.77 -0.14
C VAL A 127 -30.03 -2.38 1.03
N GLN A 128 -31.26 -1.95 1.29
CA GLN A 128 -32.10 -2.47 2.38
C GLN A 128 -32.39 -3.97 2.22
N GLU A 129 -32.64 -4.44 1.00
CA GLU A 129 -32.84 -5.87 0.73
C GLU A 129 -31.61 -6.71 1.06
N MET A 130 -30.42 -6.19 0.76
CA MET A 130 -29.14 -6.89 0.94
C MET A 130 -28.55 -6.72 2.34
N TYR A 131 -28.91 -5.63 3.02
CA TYR A 131 -28.43 -5.26 4.35
C TYR A 131 -29.60 -4.79 5.23
N PRO A 132 -30.49 -5.70 5.68
CA PRO A 132 -31.78 -5.34 6.30
C PRO A 132 -31.67 -4.56 7.60
N HIS A 133 -30.50 -4.57 8.24
CA HIS A 133 -30.26 -3.92 9.51
C HIS A 133 -29.62 -2.53 9.39
N LEU A 134 -29.34 -2.09 8.16
CA LEU A 134 -28.74 -0.79 7.90
C LEU A 134 -29.82 0.29 8.00
N ASN A 135 -29.57 1.32 8.81
CA ASN A 135 -30.30 2.57 8.73
C ASN A 135 -29.86 3.31 7.47
N LEU A 136 -30.79 3.65 6.58
CA LEU A 136 -30.50 4.34 5.32
C LEU A 136 -30.78 5.85 5.36
N GLU A 137 -31.08 6.40 6.52
CA GLU A 137 -31.22 7.86 6.67
C GLU A 137 -29.92 8.56 6.24
N GLY A 138 -30.07 9.61 5.43
CA GLY A 138 -28.97 10.39 4.89
C GLY A 138 -28.16 9.72 3.77
N VAL A 139 -28.45 8.46 3.39
CA VAL A 139 -27.75 7.80 2.28
C VAL A 139 -28.19 8.41 0.96
N VAL A 140 -27.24 9.00 0.23
CA VAL A 140 -27.47 9.69 -1.05
C VAL A 140 -27.01 8.89 -2.27
N GLY A 141 -26.28 7.80 -2.08
CA GLY A 141 -25.92 6.85 -3.15
C GLY A 141 -25.18 5.63 -2.63
N ALA A 142 -25.12 4.57 -3.45
CA ALA A 142 -24.46 3.32 -3.09
C ALA A 142 -23.93 2.58 -4.33
N VAL A 143 -22.88 1.80 -4.15
CA VAL A 143 -22.33 0.89 -5.16
C VAL A 143 -22.13 -0.51 -4.57
N TYR A 144 -22.35 -1.54 -5.38
CA TYR A 144 -22.18 -2.95 -5.04
C TYR A 144 -21.20 -3.63 -5.98
N LEU A 145 -20.24 -4.37 -5.42
CA LEU A 145 -19.26 -5.17 -6.16
C LEU A 145 -19.48 -6.65 -5.80
N PRO A 146 -20.12 -7.47 -6.67
CA PRO A 146 -20.53 -8.83 -6.33
C PRO A 146 -19.39 -9.83 -6.14
N LEU A 147 -18.25 -9.58 -6.79
CA LEU A 147 -17.09 -10.47 -6.72
C LEU A 147 -16.14 -10.14 -5.58
N ASP A 148 -16.38 -9.06 -4.83
CA ASP A 148 -15.63 -8.80 -3.60
C ASP A 148 -15.97 -9.84 -2.53
N GLY A 149 -15.18 -9.90 -1.47
CA GLY A 149 -15.45 -10.83 -0.40
C GLY A 149 -14.57 -10.68 0.83
N GLN A 150 -14.48 -11.78 1.56
CA GLN A 150 -13.67 -11.88 2.76
C GLN A 150 -13.02 -13.26 2.85
N GLY A 151 -11.93 -13.37 3.60
CA GLY A 151 -11.23 -14.63 3.85
C GLY A 151 -10.56 -14.64 5.21
N ASP A 152 -9.97 -15.79 5.56
CA ASP A 152 -9.18 -15.95 6.78
C ASP A 152 -7.72 -15.60 6.47
N PRO A 153 -7.20 -14.49 7.02
CA PRO A 153 -5.84 -14.02 6.75
C PRO A 153 -4.75 -15.06 7.06
N ALA A 154 -4.88 -15.74 8.19
CA ALA A 154 -3.87 -16.68 8.66
C ALA A 154 -3.88 -17.93 7.77
N ASN A 155 -5.05 -18.48 7.46
CA ASN A 155 -5.19 -19.63 6.60
C ASN A 155 -4.77 -19.35 5.15
N ILE A 156 -4.99 -18.14 4.62
CA ILE A 156 -4.43 -17.73 3.31
C ILE A 156 -2.90 -17.82 3.35
N ALA A 157 -2.26 -17.25 4.38
CA ALA A 157 -0.80 -17.29 4.51
C ALA A 157 -0.28 -18.73 4.69
N LEU A 158 -0.96 -19.56 5.49
CA LEU A 158 -0.61 -20.95 5.71
C LEU A 158 -0.79 -21.82 4.46
N ALA A 159 -1.83 -21.58 3.67
CA ALA A 159 -2.04 -22.26 2.38
C ALA A 159 -0.89 -21.93 1.41
N LEU A 160 -0.52 -20.66 1.28
CA LEU A 160 0.64 -20.23 0.48
C LEU A 160 1.94 -20.88 0.96
N ALA A 161 2.20 -20.85 2.27
CA ALA A 161 3.37 -21.48 2.88
C ALA A 161 3.44 -22.99 2.61
N LYS A 162 2.29 -23.69 2.69
CA LYS A 162 2.20 -25.12 2.36
C LYS A 162 2.47 -25.37 0.89
N GLY A 163 1.91 -24.55 -0.01
CA GLY A 163 2.18 -24.64 -1.45
C GLY A 163 3.66 -24.43 -1.78
N ALA A 164 4.35 -23.52 -1.07
CA ALA A 164 5.79 -23.34 -1.22
C ALA A 164 6.58 -24.58 -0.75
N ARG A 165 6.23 -25.13 0.42
CA ARG A 165 6.87 -26.34 0.98
C ARG A 165 6.68 -27.57 0.07
N GLN A 166 5.49 -27.75 -0.51
CA GLN A 166 5.20 -28.84 -1.45
C GLN A 166 6.10 -28.82 -2.70
N ARG A 167 6.68 -27.66 -3.02
CA ARG A 167 7.58 -27.44 -4.16
C ARG A 167 9.05 -27.30 -3.75
N GLY A 168 9.40 -27.68 -2.53
CA GLY A 168 10.78 -27.70 -2.05
C GLY A 168 11.26 -26.41 -1.38
N GLY A 169 10.40 -25.40 -1.21
CA GLY A 169 10.75 -24.21 -0.42
C GLY A 169 10.96 -24.56 1.07
N LEU A 170 12.03 -24.02 1.67
CA LEU A 170 12.32 -24.17 3.09
C LEU A 170 11.77 -22.98 3.85
N ILE A 171 10.80 -23.21 4.75
CA ILE A 171 10.26 -22.17 5.62
C ILE A 171 10.61 -22.52 7.06
N LYS A 172 11.38 -21.64 7.70
CA LYS A 172 11.89 -21.82 9.06
C LYS A 172 11.42 -20.69 9.98
N GLU A 173 10.58 -21.07 10.93
CA GLU A 173 10.12 -20.27 12.07
C GLU A 173 11.16 -20.30 13.21
N GLY A 174 11.06 -19.33 14.11
CA GLY A 174 11.97 -19.15 15.25
C GLY A 174 13.39 -18.75 14.86
N VAL A 175 13.56 -18.09 13.71
CA VAL A 175 14.87 -17.67 13.17
C VAL A 175 14.82 -16.20 12.74
N LYS A 176 15.41 -15.33 13.56
CA LYS A 176 15.51 -13.89 13.30
C LYS A 176 16.74 -13.61 12.44
N VAL A 177 16.57 -12.90 11.33
CA VAL A 177 17.69 -12.27 10.62
C VAL A 177 18.18 -11.08 11.45
N THR A 178 19.49 -11.05 11.72
CA THR A 178 20.14 -10.08 12.62
C THR A 178 21.15 -9.19 11.89
N GLY A 179 21.57 -9.56 10.68
CA GLY A 179 22.56 -8.82 9.90
C GLY A 179 22.59 -9.21 8.43
N MET A 180 23.32 -8.42 7.63
CA MET A 180 23.54 -8.68 6.21
C MET A 180 24.99 -8.40 5.84
N ALA A 181 25.64 -9.40 5.25
CA ALA A 181 26.98 -9.26 4.68
C ALA A 181 26.87 -8.63 3.28
N LYS A 182 27.82 -7.74 2.95
CA LYS A 182 27.78 -6.93 1.72
C LYS A 182 29.16 -6.83 1.07
N ASP A 183 29.15 -6.75 -0.25
CA ASP A 183 30.30 -6.41 -1.08
C ASP A 183 29.86 -5.34 -2.10
N GLY A 184 30.28 -4.09 -1.88
CA GLY A 184 29.83 -2.95 -2.66
C GLY A 184 28.31 -2.76 -2.61
N SER A 185 27.67 -2.74 -3.78
CA SER A 185 26.22 -2.62 -3.99
C SER A 185 25.48 -3.96 -3.92
N ARG A 186 26.11 -5.04 -3.45
CA ARG A 186 25.51 -6.37 -3.43
C ARG A 186 25.48 -6.97 -2.02
N VAL A 187 24.35 -7.53 -1.62
CA VAL A 187 24.24 -8.37 -0.43
C VAL A 187 24.80 -9.75 -0.77
N THR A 188 25.70 -10.28 0.08
CA THR A 188 26.34 -11.59 -0.13
C THR A 188 25.75 -12.68 0.75
N GLY A 189 25.02 -12.33 1.80
CA GLY A 189 24.36 -13.28 2.69
C GLY A 189 23.69 -12.60 3.88
N VAL A 190 22.99 -13.40 4.69
CA VAL A 190 22.29 -12.95 5.91
C VAL A 190 22.86 -13.66 7.14
N ASP A 191 22.98 -12.91 8.23
CA ASP A 191 23.26 -13.45 9.55
C ASP A 191 21.93 -13.70 10.27
N TRP A 192 21.84 -14.81 11.01
CA TRP A 192 20.62 -15.18 11.72
C TRP A 192 20.92 -15.70 13.13
N THR A 193 19.93 -15.59 13.99
CA THR A 193 19.90 -16.18 15.33
C THR A 193 18.57 -16.89 15.55
N ASP A 194 18.60 -18.12 16.07
CA ASP A 194 17.39 -18.87 16.43
C ASP A 194 16.95 -18.64 17.89
N GLU A 195 15.76 -19.14 18.24
CA GLU A 195 15.20 -19.01 19.60
C GLU A 195 16.04 -19.69 20.70
N ASP A 196 16.87 -20.66 20.34
CA ASP A 196 17.80 -21.34 21.25
C ASP A 196 19.12 -20.55 21.43
N GLY A 197 19.28 -19.42 20.72
CA GLY A 197 20.45 -18.57 20.76
C GLY A 197 21.60 -19.03 19.85
N ASN A 198 21.40 -20.05 19.01
CA ASN A 198 22.37 -20.41 17.99
C ASN A 198 22.39 -19.34 16.90
N SER A 199 23.57 -19.03 16.37
CA SER A 199 23.72 -18.09 15.28
C SER A 199 24.44 -18.72 14.10
N GLY A 200 24.14 -18.24 12.90
CA GLY A 200 24.74 -18.71 11.67
C GLY A 200 24.64 -17.71 10.53
N HIS A 201 25.11 -18.14 9.37
CA HIS A 201 25.14 -17.35 8.15
C HIS A 201 24.60 -18.16 6.98
N ILE A 202 23.85 -17.50 6.09
CA ILE A 202 23.41 -18.08 4.80
C ILE A 202 23.91 -17.17 3.69
N GLU A 203 24.81 -17.67 2.84
CA GLU A 203 25.17 -16.99 1.59
C GLU A 203 23.93 -16.91 0.69
N ALA A 204 23.63 -15.74 0.14
CA ALA A 204 22.42 -15.51 -0.63
C ALA A 204 22.72 -14.79 -1.95
N ASP A 205 22.21 -15.32 -3.06
CA ASP A 205 22.30 -14.64 -4.35
C ASP A 205 21.31 -13.46 -4.41
N MET A 206 20.15 -13.57 -3.74
CA MET A 206 19.16 -12.51 -3.59
C MET A 206 18.54 -12.49 -2.18
N VAL A 207 18.09 -11.33 -1.73
CA VAL A 207 17.34 -11.17 -0.47
C VAL A 207 16.04 -10.43 -0.72
N VAL A 208 14.94 -10.88 -0.11
CA VAL A 208 13.63 -10.22 -0.17
C VAL A 208 13.20 -9.80 1.22
N ASN A 209 13.00 -8.50 1.41
CA ASN A 209 12.46 -7.91 2.62
C ASN A 209 10.93 -7.96 2.61
N CYS A 210 10.37 -8.92 3.35
CA CYS A 210 8.95 -9.08 3.63
C CYS A 210 8.64 -8.85 5.12
N GLY A 211 9.47 -8.03 5.80
CA GLY A 211 9.47 -7.87 7.26
C GLY A 211 8.26 -7.14 7.85
N GLY A 212 7.20 -6.89 7.09
CA GLY A 212 6.01 -6.18 7.56
C GLY A 212 6.35 -4.83 8.20
N MET A 213 5.92 -4.63 9.45
CA MET A 213 6.25 -3.44 10.24
C MET A 213 7.74 -3.29 10.59
N TRP A 214 8.51 -4.38 10.58
CA TRP A 214 9.97 -4.34 10.69
C TRP A 214 10.67 -4.08 9.35
N GLY A 215 9.93 -3.93 8.26
CA GLY A 215 10.51 -3.75 6.92
C GLY A 215 11.47 -2.56 6.82
N HIS A 216 11.24 -1.50 7.60
CA HIS A 216 12.16 -0.36 7.68
C HIS A 216 13.51 -0.75 8.33
N GLU A 217 13.47 -1.51 9.43
CA GLU A 217 14.67 -1.98 10.14
C GLU A 217 15.47 -2.99 9.31
N VAL A 218 14.79 -3.93 8.67
CA VAL A 218 15.41 -4.90 7.76
C VAL A 218 16.09 -4.19 6.59
N GLY A 219 15.48 -3.14 6.03
CA GLY A 219 16.11 -2.29 5.01
C GLY A 219 17.41 -1.63 5.50
N ARG A 220 17.43 -1.13 6.73
CA ARG A 220 18.63 -0.51 7.33
C ARG A 220 19.80 -1.48 7.46
N MET A 221 19.57 -2.78 7.68
CA MET A 221 20.64 -3.80 7.68
C MET A 221 21.36 -3.84 6.32
N ALA A 222 20.61 -3.75 5.22
CA ALA A 222 21.15 -3.66 3.87
C ALA A 222 21.76 -2.28 3.57
N GLY A 223 21.29 -1.21 4.22
CA GLY A 223 21.58 0.18 3.82
C GLY A 223 20.61 0.70 2.77
N VAL A 224 19.40 0.12 2.71
CA VAL A 224 18.31 0.47 1.81
C VAL A 224 17.27 1.29 2.58
N ASN A 225 16.75 2.36 1.97
CA ASN A 225 15.66 3.13 2.55
C ASN A 225 14.29 2.53 2.20
N VAL A 226 13.63 1.88 3.17
CA VAL A 226 12.25 1.38 3.04
C VAL A 226 11.32 2.21 3.93
N PRO A 227 10.77 3.36 3.48
CA PRO A 227 10.06 4.28 4.35
C PRO A 227 8.66 3.76 4.72
N LEU A 228 8.50 3.30 5.95
CA LEU A 228 7.22 2.88 6.53
C LEU A 228 7.21 3.10 8.04
N GLN A 229 6.02 3.21 8.63
CA GLN A 229 5.79 3.45 10.05
C GLN A 229 4.66 2.55 10.55
N ALA A 230 4.87 1.88 11.69
CA ALA A 230 3.78 1.19 12.37
C ALA A 230 2.81 2.22 12.97
N CYS A 231 1.51 2.03 12.79
CA CYS A 231 0.45 2.86 13.37
C CYS A 231 -0.60 1.96 14.03
N GLU A 232 -1.26 2.45 15.08
CA GLU A 232 -2.39 1.79 15.71
C GLU A 232 -3.57 1.68 14.72
N HIS A 233 -4.28 0.55 14.75
CA HIS A 233 -5.47 0.28 13.95
C HIS A 233 -6.49 -0.50 14.77
N PHE A 234 -7.76 -0.11 14.68
CA PHE A 234 -8.79 -0.54 15.61
C PHE A 234 -9.93 -1.31 14.95
N TYR A 235 -10.41 -2.32 15.64
CA TYR A 235 -11.72 -2.91 15.37
C TYR A 235 -12.35 -3.50 16.62
N ILE A 236 -13.66 -3.62 16.60
CA ILE A 236 -14.41 -4.43 17.56
C ILE A 236 -15.00 -5.66 16.88
N VAL A 237 -15.18 -6.71 17.66
CA VAL A 237 -16.01 -7.86 17.30
C VAL A 237 -17.14 -7.96 18.32
N THR A 238 -18.37 -8.00 17.84
CA THR A 238 -19.55 -8.10 18.71
C THR A 238 -19.67 -9.49 19.34
N GLU A 239 -20.57 -9.65 20.31
CA GLU A 239 -21.09 -10.99 20.61
C GLU A 239 -21.92 -11.51 19.43
N ALA A 240 -22.32 -12.79 19.48
CA ALA A 240 -23.13 -13.39 18.44
C ALA A 240 -24.54 -12.77 18.45
N ILE A 241 -25.00 -12.34 17.28
CA ILE A 241 -26.30 -11.70 17.10
C ILE A 241 -27.29 -12.75 16.56
N GLU A 242 -28.39 -12.93 17.28
CA GLU A 242 -29.40 -13.92 16.89
C GLU A 242 -30.02 -13.58 15.52
N GLY A 243 -30.04 -14.57 14.64
CA GLY A 243 -30.62 -14.43 13.30
C GLY A 243 -29.74 -13.70 12.28
N LEU A 244 -28.52 -13.27 12.64
CA LEU A 244 -27.60 -12.67 11.69
C LEU A 244 -27.15 -13.71 10.66
N THR A 245 -27.39 -13.40 9.38
CA THR A 245 -26.99 -14.21 8.24
C THR A 245 -25.79 -13.59 7.53
N GLN A 246 -25.23 -14.31 6.56
CA GLN A 246 -24.13 -13.80 5.75
C GLN A 246 -24.53 -12.53 4.99
N LEU A 247 -23.71 -11.48 5.13
CA LEU A 247 -23.90 -10.18 4.51
C LEU A 247 -22.69 -9.81 3.62
N PRO A 248 -22.89 -8.94 2.61
CA PRO A 248 -21.78 -8.28 1.94
C PRO A 248 -20.94 -7.47 2.92
N VAL A 249 -19.65 -7.29 2.61
CA VAL A 249 -18.81 -6.33 3.33
C VAL A 249 -19.39 -4.93 3.14
N LEU A 250 -19.57 -4.16 4.21
CA LEU A 250 -20.10 -2.80 4.13
C LEU A 250 -18.99 -1.79 4.42
N ARG A 251 -18.95 -0.70 3.64
CA ARG A 251 -18.10 0.47 3.90
C ARG A 251 -18.96 1.72 3.96
N VAL A 252 -18.71 2.54 4.97
CA VAL A 252 -19.33 3.86 5.13
C VAL A 252 -18.20 4.87 5.34
N PRO A 253 -17.51 5.29 4.26
CA PRO A 253 -16.32 6.12 4.38
C PRO A 253 -16.56 7.47 5.07
N ASP A 254 -17.73 8.08 4.89
CA ASP A 254 -18.12 9.32 5.57
C ASP A 254 -18.14 9.18 7.11
N GLU A 255 -18.38 7.97 7.60
CA GLU A 255 -18.34 7.62 9.03
C GLU A 255 -16.99 7.03 9.46
N HIS A 256 -16.04 6.87 8.54
CA HIS A 256 -14.73 6.27 8.76
C HIS A 256 -14.79 4.78 9.16
N ALA A 257 -15.86 4.08 8.79
CA ALA A 257 -16.17 2.74 9.28
C ALA A 257 -16.31 1.68 8.16
N TYR A 258 -15.93 0.45 8.47
CA TYR A 258 -16.22 -0.74 7.67
C TYR A 258 -16.73 -1.88 8.54
N TYR A 259 -17.55 -2.75 7.94
CA TYR A 259 -18.24 -3.83 8.62
C TYR A 259 -18.11 -5.12 7.82
N LYS A 260 -17.95 -6.23 8.54
CA LYS A 260 -18.05 -7.56 7.97
C LYS A 260 -18.85 -8.46 8.92
N GLU A 261 -19.67 -9.33 8.37
CA GLU A 261 -20.24 -10.43 9.15
C GLU A 261 -19.21 -11.55 9.28
N ASP A 262 -19.01 -12.08 10.47
CA ASP A 262 -18.12 -13.20 10.73
C ASP A 262 -18.73 -14.18 11.75
N ALA A 263 -19.24 -15.30 11.25
CA ALA A 263 -19.81 -16.38 12.04
C ALA A 263 -20.93 -15.92 13.00
N GLY A 264 -21.85 -15.09 12.50
CA GLY A 264 -22.97 -14.54 13.27
C GLY A 264 -22.60 -13.37 14.17
N LYS A 265 -21.41 -12.77 13.99
CA LYS A 265 -20.95 -11.55 14.68
C LYS A 265 -20.68 -10.45 13.66
N PHE A 266 -20.61 -9.20 14.11
CA PHE A 266 -20.02 -8.12 13.32
C PHE A 266 -18.59 -7.87 13.74
N LEU A 267 -17.71 -7.71 12.74
CA LEU A 267 -16.46 -7.00 12.90
C LEU A 267 -16.67 -5.59 12.37
N LEU A 268 -16.51 -4.59 13.23
CA LEU A 268 -16.55 -3.17 12.89
C LEU A 268 -15.14 -2.60 13.08
N GLY A 269 -14.50 -2.19 12.00
CA GLY A 269 -13.21 -1.50 12.05
C GLY A 269 -13.29 -0.07 11.56
N ALA A 270 -12.29 0.71 11.96
CA ALA A 270 -12.26 2.15 11.74
C ALA A 270 -10.95 2.60 11.11
N PHE A 271 -11.00 3.70 10.37
CA PHE A 271 -9.81 4.46 9.97
C PHE A 271 -9.93 5.88 10.50
N GLU A 272 -9.47 6.09 11.73
CA GLU A 272 -9.63 7.33 12.47
C GLU A 272 -8.94 8.49 11.75
N PRO A 273 -9.61 9.67 11.62
CA PRO A 273 -9.00 10.85 11.01
C PRO A 273 -7.68 11.28 11.67
N GLU A 274 -7.57 11.07 12.98
CA GLU A 274 -6.39 11.37 13.79
C GLU A 274 -5.63 10.09 14.13
N SER A 275 -4.96 9.50 13.16
CA SER A 275 -4.25 8.24 13.39
C SER A 275 -3.03 8.37 14.33
N LYS A 276 -2.59 7.23 14.87
CA LYS A 276 -1.58 7.16 15.94
C LYS A 276 -0.35 6.36 15.51
N PRO A 277 0.76 7.01 15.11
CA PRO A 277 2.04 6.33 14.92
C PRO A 277 2.49 5.64 16.21
N TRP A 278 2.91 4.39 16.11
CA TRP A 278 3.35 3.56 17.23
C TRP A 278 4.81 3.12 17.08
N ALA A 279 5.49 2.87 18.19
CA ALA A 279 6.86 2.33 18.20
C ALA A 279 7.86 3.10 17.31
N VAL A 280 7.76 4.44 17.28
CA VAL A 280 8.60 5.28 16.41
C VAL A 280 10.10 5.12 16.71
N ASP A 281 10.46 4.74 17.94
CA ASP A 281 11.84 4.46 18.38
C ASP A 281 12.30 3.00 18.19
N GLY A 282 11.41 2.12 17.72
CA GLY A 282 11.68 0.70 17.56
C GLY A 282 10.56 -0.16 18.12
N ILE A 283 10.29 -1.26 17.43
CA ILE A 283 9.28 -2.25 17.83
C ILE A 283 9.93 -3.21 18.83
N PRO A 284 9.26 -3.56 19.96
CA PRO A 284 9.80 -4.52 20.91
C PRO A 284 10.18 -5.86 20.28
N ASP A 285 11.32 -6.40 20.69
CA ASP A 285 11.91 -7.62 20.11
C ASP A 285 11.12 -8.89 20.40
N ASP A 286 10.26 -8.86 21.41
CA ASP A 286 9.37 -9.94 21.84
C ASP A 286 7.95 -9.81 21.29
N PHE A 287 7.62 -8.75 20.54
CA PHE A 287 6.29 -8.56 19.97
C PHE A 287 5.93 -9.66 18.95
N GLU A 288 4.91 -10.46 19.25
CA GLU A 288 4.35 -11.52 18.40
C GLU A 288 2.91 -11.85 18.84
N PHE A 289 1.96 -12.01 17.91
CA PHE A 289 0.56 -12.29 18.23
C PHE A 289 -0.05 -11.40 19.33
N ASP A 290 0.40 -10.15 19.38
CA ASP A 290 0.10 -9.24 20.48
C ASP A 290 -0.81 -8.11 20.02
N GLN A 291 -1.40 -7.44 21.00
CA GLN A 291 -2.28 -6.30 20.84
C GLN A 291 -1.75 -5.12 21.68
N LEU A 292 -2.05 -3.92 21.24
CA LEU A 292 -1.73 -2.70 21.96
C LEU A 292 -2.79 -2.43 23.03
N GLN A 293 -2.49 -1.46 23.90
CA GLN A 293 -3.45 -1.02 24.89
C GLN A 293 -4.72 -0.50 24.20
N GLU A 294 -5.87 -0.93 24.71
CA GLU A 294 -7.17 -0.45 24.24
C GLU A 294 -7.28 1.07 24.46
N ASP A 295 -7.86 1.77 23.48
CA ASP A 295 -8.11 3.20 23.52
C ASP A 295 -9.55 3.46 23.07
N PHE A 296 -10.49 3.16 23.98
CA PHE A 296 -11.92 3.24 23.67
C PHE A 296 -12.34 4.68 23.34
N ASP A 297 -11.83 5.68 24.07
CA ASP A 297 -12.14 7.10 23.82
C ASP A 297 -11.75 7.54 22.39
N HIS A 298 -10.71 6.94 21.81
CA HIS A 298 -10.32 7.19 20.43
C HIS A 298 -11.30 6.57 19.42
N PHE A 299 -11.82 5.37 19.71
CA PHE A 299 -12.72 4.62 18.84
C PHE A 299 -14.20 5.00 18.99
N GLU A 300 -14.61 5.43 20.19
CA GLU A 300 -15.99 5.73 20.59
C GLU A 300 -16.72 6.66 19.60
N PRO A 301 -16.13 7.76 19.11
CA PRO A 301 -16.83 8.66 18.17
C PRO A 301 -17.24 8.00 16.84
N ILE A 302 -16.50 6.97 16.41
CA ILE A 302 -16.87 6.19 15.22
C ILE A 302 -17.88 5.12 15.58
N LEU A 303 -17.74 4.49 16.75
CA LEU A 303 -18.72 3.53 17.26
C LEU A 303 -20.10 4.15 17.44
N GLU A 304 -20.21 5.38 17.94
CA GLU A 304 -21.47 6.12 18.06
C GLU A 304 -22.18 6.27 16.71
N LYS A 305 -21.44 6.73 15.68
CA LYS A 305 -21.96 6.82 14.31
C LYS A 305 -22.35 5.46 13.74
N ALA A 306 -21.54 4.44 14.02
CA ALA A 306 -21.81 3.08 13.59
C ALA A 306 -23.09 2.51 14.22
N ILE A 307 -23.37 2.84 15.48
CA ILE A 307 -24.63 2.48 16.16
C ILE A 307 -25.81 3.22 15.52
N GLU A 308 -25.68 4.50 15.19
CA GLU A 308 -26.73 5.24 14.46
C GLU A 308 -27.00 4.62 13.07
N ARG A 309 -25.94 4.21 12.39
CA ARG A 309 -25.98 3.55 11.08
C ARG A 309 -26.53 2.13 11.15
N MET A 310 -26.27 1.41 12.24
CA MET A 310 -26.67 0.01 12.42
C MET A 310 -27.17 -0.20 13.85
N PRO A 311 -28.44 0.17 14.14
CA PRO A 311 -28.97 0.24 15.51
C PRO A 311 -28.86 -1.04 16.33
N LEU A 312 -28.80 -2.21 15.69
CA LEU A 312 -28.60 -3.50 16.37
C LEU A 312 -27.28 -3.56 17.18
N LEU A 313 -26.28 -2.76 16.81
CA LEU A 313 -24.99 -2.71 17.50
C LEU A 313 -25.13 -2.15 18.93
N ALA A 314 -26.18 -1.37 19.20
CA ALA A 314 -26.48 -0.88 20.55
C ALA A 314 -26.78 -2.01 21.55
N GLU A 315 -27.20 -3.18 21.05
CA GLU A 315 -27.64 -4.32 21.88
C GLU A 315 -26.68 -5.52 21.82
N ALA A 316 -25.79 -5.57 20.83
CA ALA A 316 -25.01 -6.77 20.47
C ALA A 316 -23.85 -7.15 21.41
N GLY A 317 -23.49 -6.29 22.37
CA GLY A 317 -22.31 -6.48 23.22
C GLY A 317 -20.98 -6.47 22.45
N ILE A 318 -19.87 -6.17 23.13
CA ILE A 318 -18.52 -6.22 22.54
C ILE A 318 -17.79 -7.43 23.12
N HIS A 319 -17.51 -8.42 22.26
CA HIS A 319 -16.72 -9.60 22.64
C HIS A 319 -15.21 -9.30 22.63
N THR A 320 -14.76 -8.53 21.64
CA THR A 320 -13.36 -8.14 21.48
C THR A 320 -13.28 -6.67 21.12
N PHE A 321 -12.46 -5.93 21.85
CA PHE A 321 -11.91 -4.66 21.41
C PHE A 321 -10.46 -4.91 21.03
N PHE A 322 -10.08 -4.56 19.80
CA PHE A 322 -8.74 -4.83 19.29
C PHE A 322 -8.07 -3.53 18.86
N ASN A 323 -6.86 -3.31 19.37
CA ASN A 323 -5.93 -2.31 18.88
C ASN A 323 -4.65 -3.04 18.44
N GLY A 324 -4.33 -3.05 17.15
CA GLY A 324 -3.13 -3.70 16.62
C GLY A 324 -2.29 -2.76 15.77
N PRO A 325 -0.97 -2.96 15.72
CA PRO A 325 -0.12 -2.15 14.86
C PRO A 325 -0.15 -2.64 13.42
N GLU A 326 -0.26 -1.71 12.48
CA GLU A 326 -0.15 -1.95 11.05
C GLU A 326 0.89 -1.05 10.38
N SER A 327 1.50 -1.49 9.28
CA SER A 327 2.56 -0.73 8.61
C SER A 327 2.01 0.20 7.52
N PHE A 328 2.27 1.50 7.63
CA PHE A 328 1.84 2.52 6.68
C PHE A 328 3.00 3.22 5.98
N THR A 329 2.85 3.51 4.69
CA THR A 329 3.84 4.21 3.86
C THR A 329 3.47 5.70 3.68
N PRO A 330 4.44 6.58 3.37
CA PRO A 330 4.21 8.02 3.21
C PRO A 330 3.18 8.46 2.16
N ASP A 331 2.83 7.59 1.23
CA ASP A 331 1.92 7.86 0.13
C ASP A 331 0.72 6.89 0.12
N ASP A 332 0.64 5.99 1.10
CA ASP A 332 -0.40 4.98 1.23
C ASP A 332 -0.46 3.97 0.07
N ALA A 333 0.65 3.80 -0.67
CA ALA A 333 0.89 2.68 -1.56
C ALA A 333 2.06 1.82 -1.05
N TYR A 334 1.96 0.50 -1.17
CA TYR A 334 3.01 -0.39 -0.68
C TYR A 334 4.29 -0.32 -1.50
N HIS A 335 5.36 -0.87 -0.94
CA HIS A 335 6.67 -0.93 -1.58
C HIS A 335 6.90 -2.31 -2.18
N LEU A 336 7.17 -2.34 -3.48
CA LEU A 336 7.41 -3.54 -4.26
C LEU A 336 8.61 -3.32 -5.21
N GLY A 337 9.55 -4.26 -5.28
CA GLY A 337 10.58 -4.27 -6.33
C GLY A 337 12.02 -4.21 -5.83
N LEU A 338 12.95 -4.05 -6.78
CA LEU A 338 14.38 -3.97 -6.51
C LEU A 338 14.75 -2.60 -5.90
N ALA A 339 15.44 -2.61 -4.77
CA ALA A 339 15.89 -1.40 -4.11
C ALA A 339 16.97 -0.67 -4.93
N PRO A 340 16.87 0.67 -5.13
CA PRO A 340 17.87 1.43 -5.88
C PRO A 340 19.29 1.37 -5.31
N GLU A 341 19.44 1.13 -4.01
CA GLU A 341 20.73 1.15 -3.32
C GLU A 341 21.50 -0.18 -3.40
N MET A 342 20.85 -1.28 -3.81
CA MET A 342 21.42 -2.63 -3.80
C MET A 342 20.96 -3.46 -5.00
N ASP A 343 21.91 -4.10 -5.69
CA ASP A 343 21.69 -4.80 -6.97
C ASP A 343 20.85 -6.09 -6.84
N ASN A 344 20.69 -6.63 -5.62
CA ASN A 344 20.01 -7.90 -5.36
C ASN A 344 19.12 -7.90 -4.09
N PHE A 345 18.74 -6.73 -3.60
CA PHE A 345 17.87 -6.58 -2.44
C PHE A 345 16.47 -6.12 -2.87
N TRP A 346 15.48 -6.98 -2.67
CA TRP A 346 14.11 -6.76 -3.10
C TRP A 346 13.23 -6.41 -1.91
N VAL A 347 12.18 -5.63 -2.13
CA VAL A 347 11.25 -5.17 -1.10
C VAL A 347 9.84 -5.60 -1.45
N ALA A 348 9.11 -6.11 -0.46
CA ALA A 348 7.67 -6.28 -0.45
C ALA A 348 7.17 -5.96 0.97
N ALA A 349 6.93 -4.67 1.26
CA ALA A 349 6.59 -4.21 2.60
C ALA A 349 5.69 -2.96 2.60
N GLY A 350 5.14 -2.60 3.76
CA GLY A 350 4.31 -1.39 3.92
C GLY A 350 2.93 -1.51 3.29
N PHE A 351 2.18 -2.55 3.64
CA PHE A 351 0.93 -2.89 2.92
C PHE A 351 -0.32 -2.14 3.37
N ASN A 352 -0.23 -1.11 4.21
CA ASN A 352 -1.30 -0.12 4.46
C ASN A 352 -2.69 -0.74 4.70
N SER A 353 -2.81 -1.72 5.59
CA SER A 353 -4.07 -2.46 5.86
C SER A 353 -4.71 -3.15 4.64
N ILE A 354 -3.98 -3.30 3.54
CA ILE A 354 -4.41 -3.99 2.31
C ILE A 354 -3.56 -5.22 1.97
N GLY A 355 -2.76 -5.70 2.92
CA GLY A 355 -1.84 -6.84 2.72
C GLY A 355 -2.55 -8.10 2.24
N ILE A 356 -3.64 -8.51 2.89
CA ILE A 356 -4.38 -9.73 2.53
C ILE A 356 -4.92 -9.64 1.11
N GLN A 357 -5.55 -8.52 0.75
CA GLN A 357 -6.14 -8.36 -0.59
C GLN A 357 -5.09 -8.22 -1.71
N SER A 358 -3.85 -7.86 -1.40
CA SER A 358 -2.80 -7.64 -2.39
C SER A 358 -1.71 -8.73 -2.43
N ALA A 359 -1.64 -9.62 -1.43
CA ALA A 359 -0.53 -10.55 -1.27
C ALA A 359 -0.29 -11.48 -2.47
N GLY A 360 -1.35 -12.12 -2.98
CA GLY A 360 -1.24 -13.03 -4.13
C GLY A 360 -0.66 -12.33 -5.36
N GLY A 361 -1.25 -11.20 -5.76
CA GLY A 361 -0.80 -10.41 -6.90
C GLY A 361 0.61 -9.85 -6.72
N ALA A 362 0.91 -9.26 -5.56
CA ALA A 362 2.23 -8.67 -5.28
C ALA A 362 3.33 -9.73 -5.29
N GLY A 363 3.11 -10.88 -4.65
CA GLY A 363 4.05 -12.00 -4.67
C GLY A 363 4.28 -12.56 -6.07
N MET A 364 3.21 -12.71 -6.87
CA MET A 364 3.31 -13.12 -8.27
C MET A 364 4.14 -12.13 -9.10
N ALA A 365 3.83 -10.85 -9.00
CA ALA A 365 4.48 -9.83 -9.81
C ALA A 365 5.97 -9.67 -9.45
N LEU A 366 6.30 -9.71 -8.16
CA LEU A 366 7.69 -9.66 -7.70
C LEU A 366 8.46 -10.91 -8.13
N ALA A 367 7.90 -12.11 -7.95
CA ALA A 367 8.55 -13.35 -8.35
C ALA A 367 8.83 -13.38 -9.86
N ALA A 368 7.87 -12.97 -10.70
CA ALA A 368 8.06 -12.86 -12.14
C ALA A 368 9.13 -11.81 -12.53
N TRP A 369 9.19 -10.71 -11.79
CA TRP A 369 10.22 -9.69 -12.00
C TRP A 369 11.61 -10.23 -11.62
N MET A 370 11.74 -10.90 -10.48
CA MET A 370 13.00 -11.52 -10.05
C MET A 370 13.48 -12.61 -11.03
N ASP A 371 12.56 -13.38 -11.60
CA ASP A 371 12.87 -14.45 -12.56
C ASP A 371 13.36 -13.93 -13.91
N THR A 372 12.71 -12.89 -14.43
CA THR A 372 12.98 -12.40 -15.79
C THR A 372 13.92 -11.19 -15.83
N GLY A 373 14.17 -10.54 -14.70
CA GLY A 373 14.88 -9.26 -14.61
C GLY A 373 14.06 -8.04 -15.06
N GLU A 374 12.82 -8.23 -15.49
CA GLU A 374 11.95 -7.16 -15.99
C GLU A 374 10.59 -7.15 -15.31
N LYS A 375 10.00 -5.97 -15.10
CA LYS A 375 8.65 -5.86 -14.56
C LYS A 375 7.65 -6.59 -15.49
N PRO A 376 6.73 -7.41 -14.96
CA PRO A 376 5.77 -8.15 -15.80
C PRO A 376 4.72 -7.23 -16.46
N PHE A 377 4.52 -6.04 -15.91
CA PHE A 377 3.74 -4.93 -16.43
C PHE A 377 4.13 -3.67 -15.63
N ASP A 378 3.52 -2.52 -15.91
CA ASP A 378 3.81 -1.30 -15.15
C ASP A 378 3.45 -1.46 -13.66
N LEU A 379 4.43 -1.20 -12.80
CA LEU A 379 4.33 -1.28 -11.34
C LEU A 379 4.77 0.05 -10.69
N GLY A 380 4.84 1.15 -11.45
CA GLY A 380 5.32 2.45 -10.96
C GLY A 380 4.57 2.96 -9.73
N ASP A 381 3.28 2.62 -9.60
CA ASP A 381 2.42 2.97 -8.46
C ASP A 381 2.94 2.41 -7.13
N VAL A 382 3.65 1.28 -7.17
CA VAL A 382 4.10 0.52 -6.00
C VAL A 382 5.61 0.27 -6.00
N ASP A 383 6.33 0.71 -7.03
CA ASP A 383 7.78 0.55 -7.14
C ASP A 383 8.50 1.30 -6.00
N ILE A 384 9.37 0.61 -5.26
CA ILE A 384 10.16 1.21 -4.17
C ILE A 384 11.04 2.39 -4.65
N SER A 385 11.46 2.40 -5.91
CA SER A 385 12.30 3.46 -6.50
C SER A 385 11.63 4.82 -6.58
N ARG A 386 10.29 4.91 -6.41
CA ARG A 386 9.59 6.20 -6.31
C ARG A 386 9.91 6.95 -5.01
N MET A 387 10.33 6.21 -3.98
CA MET A 387 10.63 6.76 -2.66
C MET A 387 11.90 7.59 -2.66
N GLN A 388 11.87 8.70 -1.94
CA GLN A 388 13.00 9.61 -1.80
C GLN A 388 13.81 9.28 -0.53
N PRO A 389 15.15 9.43 -0.55
CA PRO A 389 15.99 9.10 0.60
C PRO A 389 15.59 9.77 1.92
N PHE A 390 15.07 11.00 1.87
CA PHE A 390 14.66 11.73 3.07
C PHE A 390 13.41 11.16 3.75
N GLN A 391 12.62 10.34 3.03
CA GLN A 391 11.35 9.81 3.54
C GLN A 391 11.54 8.71 4.58
N GLY A 392 12.75 8.16 4.73
CA GLY A 392 13.10 7.26 5.84
C GLY A 392 13.37 7.96 7.17
N ASN A 393 13.27 9.29 7.22
CA ASN A 393 13.50 10.05 8.43
C ASN A 393 12.36 9.82 9.44
N LYS A 394 12.71 9.56 10.69
CA LYS A 394 11.75 9.33 11.79
C LYS A 394 10.66 10.40 11.91
N ARG A 395 11.04 11.69 11.89
CA ARG A 395 10.09 12.81 12.02
C ARG A 395 9.20 12.94 10.78
N TYR A 396 9.76 12.65 9.61
CA TYR A 396 8.99 12.64 8.37
C TYR A 396 7.94 11.54 8.41
N LEU A 397 8.35 10.32 8.77
CA LEU A 397 7.47 9.15 8.87
C LEU A 397 6.36 9.37 9.91
N GLU A 398 6.70 9.78 11.13
CA GLU A 398 5.74 10.06 12.19
C GLU A 398 4.68 11.09 11.76
N ALA A 399 5.11 12.23 11.19
CA ALA A 399 4.18 13.26 10.77
C ALA A 399 3.33 12.83 9.56
N ARG A 400 3.95 12.18 8.56
CA ARG A 400 3.29 11.85 7.30
C ARG A 400 2.38 10.63 7.43
N SER A 401 2.78 9.60 8.18
CA SER A 401 1.94 8.41 8.39
C SER A 401 0.68 8.77 9.17
N LYS A 402 0.79 9.68 10.15
CA LYS A 402 -0.36 10.22 10.88
C LYS A 402 -1.42 10.78 9.92
N GLU A 403 -0.98 11.58 8.96
CA GLU A 403 -1.87 12.16 7.95
C GLU A 403 -2.37 11.13 6.94
N THR A 404 -1.49 10.29 6.38
CA THR A 404 -1.89 9.42 5.26
C THR A 404 -2.90 8.37 5.66
N LEU A 405 -2.73 7.76 6.85
CA LEU A 405 -3.70 6.82 7.39
C LEU A 405 -5.04 7.50 7.69
N GLY A 406 -5.03 8.69 8.31
CA GLY A 406 -6.26 9.45 8.57
C GLY A 406 -6.98 9.91 7.30
N LEU A 407 -6.31 9.89 6.15
CA LEU A 407 -6.91 10.21 4.86
C LEU A 407 -7.50 9.00 4.12
N LEU A 408 -7.34 7.77 4.62
CA LEU A 408 -7.72 6.57 3.89
C LEU A 408 -9.21 6.54 3.53
N TYR A 409 -10.09 7.00 4.44
CA TYR A 409 -11.54 7.13 4.19
C TYR A 409 -12.00 8.57 3.98
N ALA A 410 -11.09 9.55 3.91
CA ALA A 410 -11.44 10.91 3.50
C ALA A 410 -11.88 10.97 2.02
N ASP A 411 -12.43 12.10 1.59
CA ASP A 411 -12.67 12.32 0.15
C ASP A 411 -11.33 12.49 -0.59
N HIS A 412 -11.13 11.69 -1.65
CA HIS A 412 -9.93 11.71 -2.48
C HIS A 412 -10.06 12.68 -3.65
N PHE A 413 -10.32 13.94 -3.32
CA PHE A 413 -10.46 14.99 -4.33
C PHE A 413 -9.22 15.09 -5.24
N PRO A 414 -9.42 15.37 -6.53
CA PRO A 414 -8.30 15.62 -7.43
C PRO A 414 -7.49 16.82 -6.92
N PHE A 415 -6.16 16.73 -7.09
CA PHE A 415 -5.17 17.73 -6.66
C PHE A 415 -5.00 17.90 -5.15
N ARG A 416 -5.62 17.06 -4.30
CA ARG A 416 -5.39 17.09 -2.85
C ARG A 416 -3.89 17.05 -2.52
N GLN A 417 -3.45 18.00 -1.70
CA GLN A 417 -2.06 18.08 -1.25
C GLN A 417 -1.97 17.56 0.18
N LYS A 418 -0.90 16.82 0.48
CA LYS A 418 -0.58 16.47 1.87
C LYS A 418 -0.12 17.73 2.61
N ALA A 419 -0.64 17.92 3.82
CA ALA A 419 -0.42 19.07 4.67
C ALA A 419 0.83 18.92 5.57
N THR A 420 1.22 17.69 5.89
CA THR A 420 2.33 17.39 6.81
C THR A 420 3.65 17.12 6.07
N ALA A 421 4.76 17.15 6.80
CA ALA A 421 6.09 16.77 6.29
C ALA A 421 6.52 17.54 5.01
N ARG A 422 6.18 18.84 4.97
CA ARG A 422 6.40 19.77 3.85
C ARG A 422 7.72 20.54 3.95
N GLY A 423 8.11 21.20 2.86
CA GLY A 423 9.24 22.13 2.85
C GLY A 423 10.62 21.48 2.86
N VAL A 424 10.72 20.20 2.55
CA VAL A 424 12.00 19.46 2.52
C VAL A 424 12.95 20.02 1.46
N ARG A 425 12.42 20.35 0.28
CA ARG A 425 13.16 20.97 -0.83
C ARG A 425 12.42 22.22 -1.28
N ARG A 426 13.14 23.33 -1.37
CA ARG A 426 12.62 24.63 -1.81
C ARG A 426 13.52 25.19 -2.89
N THR A 427 12.92 25.86 -3.87
CA THR A 427 13.68 26.53 -4.91
C THR A 427 14.16 27.90 -4.41
N PRO A 428 15.18 28.52 -5.03
CA PRO A 428 15.59 29.88 -4.70
C PRO A 428 14.46 30.92 -4.85
N PHE A 429 13.43 30.60 -5.63
CA PHE A 429 12.27 31.45 -5.86
C PHE A 429 11.15 31.24 -4.84
N HIS A 430 11.24 30.23 -3.95
CA HIS A 430 10.14 29.82 -3.08
C HIS A 430 9.47 30.99 -2.34
N GLN A 431 10.25 31.85 -1.67
CA GLN A 431 9.69 33.01 -0.97
C GLN A 431 9.07 34.02 -1.95
N HIS A 432 9.75 34.32 -3.06
CA HIS A 432 9.23 35.24 -4.08
C HIS A 432 7.91 34.74 -4.67
N LEU A 433 7.76 33.44 -4.89
CA LEU A 433 6.52 32.83 -5.37
C LEU A 433 5.39 33.03 -4.35
N LEU A 434 5.66 32.77 -3.06
CA LEU A 434 4.69 33.00 -1.98
C LEU A 434 4.26 34.47 -1.89
N ASP A 435 5.21 35.40 -2.00
CA ASP A 435 4.94 36.84 -1.99
C ASP A 435 4.09 37.29 -3.19
N GLN A 436 4.03 36.49 -4.26
CA GLN A 436 3.15 36.69 -5.42
C GLN A 436 1.84 35.89 -5.34
N GLY A 437 1.52 35.31 -4.18
CA GLY A 437 0.27 34.58 -3.95
C GLY A 437 0.31 33.12 -4.38
N ALA A 438 1.49 32.51 -4.54
CA ALA A 438 1.58 31.09 -4.92
C ALA A 438 0.91 30.17 -3.89
N VAL A 439 0.07 29.27 -4.40
CA VAL A 439 -0.49 28.15 -3.65
C VAL A 439 0.37 26.93 -3.93
N MET A 440 1.08 26.46 -2.90
CA MET A 440 2.15 25.48 -3.05
C MET A 440 1.63 24.05 -2.98
N GLY A 441 1.96 23.25 -4.00
CA GLY A 441 1.90 21.80 -3.95
C GLY A 441 3.25 21.16 -3.62
N GLU A 442 3.23 19.89 -3.24
CA GLU A 442 4.43 19.11 -2.97
C GLU A 442 4.51 17.85 -3.81
N ILE A 443 5.70 17.61 -4.36
CA ILE A 443 6.04 16.33 -4.99
C ILE A 443 7.52 16.03 -4.74
N ALA A 444 7.84 14.81 -4.33
CA ALA A 444 9.22 14.36 -4.07
C ALA A 444 10.01 15.34 -3.17
N GLY A 445 9.33 15.96 -2.20
CA GLY A 445 9.84 16.94 -1.25
C GLY A 445 9.90 18.37 -1.76
N TRP A 446 9.67 18.62 -3.06
CA TRP A 446 9.72 19.94 -3.67
C TRP A 446 8.42 20.72 -3.45
N GLU A 447 8.54 21.90 -2.87
CA GLU A 447 7.50 22.92 -2.88
C GLU A 447 7.42 23.59 -4.25
N ARG A 448 6.29 23.44 -4.94
CA ARG A 448 6.03 24.01 -6.28
C ARG A 448 4.78 24.87 -6.28
N ALA A 449 4.83 26.03 -6.93
CA ALA A 449 3.63 26.82 -7.16
C ALA A 449 2.70 26.04 -8.12
N ASN A 450 1.53 25.62 -7.64
CA ASN A 450 0.54 24.94 -8.47
C ASN A 450 -0.35 25.94 -9.23
N TRP A 451 -0.65 27.08 -8.58
CA TRP A 451 -1.39 28.22 -9.12
C TRP A 451 -1.15 29.45 -8.23
N PHE A 452 -1.57 30.63 -8.66
CA PHE A 452 -1.43 31.88 -7.92
C PHE A 452 -2.78 32.49 -7.56
N ALA A 453 -2.98 32.80 -6.28
CA ALA A 453 -4.18 33.45 -5.78
C ALA A 453 -4.25 34.92 -6.20
N ASN A 454 -5.46 35.39 -6.51
CA ASN A 454 -5.69 36.81 -6.80
C ASN A 454 -5.61 37.64 -5.52
N GLU A 455 -5.46 38.95 -5.67
CA GLU A 455 -5.55 39.88 -4.53
C GLU A 455 -6.89 39.72 -3.80
N GLY A 456 -6.84 39.50 -2.48
CA GLY A 456 -8.03 39.26 -1.65
C GLY A 456 -8.57 37.83 -1.67
N GLN A 457 -8.03 36.94 -2.51
CA GLN A 457 -8.36 35.51 -2.49
C GLN A 457 -7.47 34.78 -1.47
N LYS A 458 -8.05 33.85 -0.70
CA LYS A 458 -7.28 33.01 0.22
C LYS A 458 -6.40 32.03 -0.58
N PRO A 459 -5.08 31.95 -0.32
CA PRO A 459 -4.17 31.12 -1.09
C PRO A 459 -4.21 29.64 -0.65
N GLU A 460 -5.37 29.00 -0.79
CA GLU A 460 -5.59 27.60 -0.44
C GLU A 460 -6.56 26.92 -1.40
N TYR A 461 -6.54 25.58 -1.41
CA TYR A 461 -7.49 24.79 -2.17
C TYR A 461 -8.85 24.73 -1.49
N GLU A 462 -9.92 24.96 -2.25
CA GLU A 462 -11.27 24.54 -1.90
C GLU A 462 -11.62 23.32 -2.75
N TYR A 463 -11.47 22.14 -2.16
CA TYR A 463 -11.61 20.88 -2.87
C TYR A 463 -13.07 20.56 -3.23
N SER A 464 -13.25 20.03 -4.44
CA SER A 464 -14.52 19.51 -4.94
C SER A 464 -14.23 18.62 -6.16
N TRP A 465 -15.16 17.72 -6.49
CA TRP A 465 -15.15 16.99 -7.75
C TRP A 465 -15.56 17.84 -8.97
N LYS A 466 -16.07 19.05 -8.73
CA LYS A 466 -16.43 20.06 -9.74
C LYS A 466 -15.25 21.00 -10.02
N ARG A 467 -15.49 22.10 -10.74
CA ARG A 467 -14.50 23.17 -10.91
C ARG A 467 -14.18 23.75 -9.53
N GLN A 468 -12.92 23.66 -9.14
CA GLN A 468 -12.41 24.18 -7.86
C GLN A 468 -12.10 25.69 -7.96
N ASN A 469 -11.84 26.31 -6.81
CA ASN A 469 -11.64 27.76 -6.67
C ASN A 469 -10.49 28.36 -7.48
N PHE A 470 -9.55 27.53 -7.96
CA PHE A 470 -8.41 27.97 -8.77
C PHE A 470 -8.68 27.98 -10.29
N PHE A 471 -9.86 27.55 -10.75
CA PHE A 471 -10.12 27.35 -12.19
C PHE A 471 -9.90 28.63 -13.01
N ASP A 472 -10.41 29.76 -12.53
CA ASP A 472 -10.27 31.05 -13.22
C ASP A 472 -8.85 31.63 -13.06
N ASN A 473 -8.15 31.33 -11.96
CA ASN A 473 -6.73 31.67 -11.78
C ASN A 473 -5.87 31.02 -12.86
N VAL A 474 -6.02 29.71 -13.04
CA VAL A 474 -5.27 28.96 -14.06
C VAL A 474 -5.67 29.39 -15.48
N ALA A 475 -6.94 29.76 -15.70
CA ALA A 475 -7.36 30.34 -16.98
C ALA A 475 -6.64 31.67 -17.28
N ALA A 476 -6.46 32.52 -16.27
CA ALA A 476 -5.72 33.77 -16.38
C ALA A 476 -4.21 33.52 -16.63
N GLU A 477 -3.59 32.60 -15.89
CA GLU A 477 -2.20 32.19 -16.10
C GLU A 477 -1.98 31.65 -17.53
N HIS A 478 -2.86 30.75 -17.97
CA HIS A 478 -2.84 30.23 -19.34
C HIS A 478 -2.96 31.35 -20.38
N ASN A 479 -3.88 32.29 -20.18
CA ASN A 479 -4.05 33.44 -21.08
C ASN A 479 -2.81 34.34 -21.12
N ALA A 480 -2.17 34.58 -19.97
CA ALA A 480 -0.94 35.35 -19.87
C ALA A 480 0.21 34.69 -20.65
N VAL A 481 0.36 33.36 -20.56
CA VAL A 481 1.38 32.63 -21.33
C VAL A 481 1.09 32.64 -22.83
N ARG A 482 -0.19 32.51 -23.22
CA ARG A 482 -0.58 32.49 -24.64
C ARG A 482 -0.43 33.84 -25.32
N ASN A 483 -0.76 34.92 -24.63
CA ASN A 483 -0.88 36.26 -25.21
C ASN A 483 0.19 37.24 -24.72
N ASN A 484 1.10 36.80 -23.85
CA ASN A 484 2.18 37.61 -23.31
C ASN A 484 3.40 36.72 -22.95
N VAL A 485 3.94 36.84 -21.73
CA VAL A 485 5.08 36.10 -21.22
C VAL A 485 4.71 35.48 -19.88
N GLY A 486 5.15 34.24 -19.65
CA GLY A 486 5.02 33.56 -18.37
C GLY A 486 6.34 32.94 -17.94
N MET A 487 6.53 32.82 -16.63
CA MET A 487 7.71 32.21 -16.04
C MET A 487 7.28 30.98 -15.25
N TYR A 488 7.90 29.83 -15.55
CA TYR A 488 7.67 28.57 -14.85
C TYR A 488 8.93 28.16 -14.08
N ASP A 489 8.76 27.77 -12.83
CA ASP A 489 9.85 27.17 -12.04
C ASP A 489 9.98 25.68 -12.36
N MET A 490 10.98 25.34 -13.18
CA MET A 490 11.26 23.96 -13.62
C MET A 490 12.34 23.26 -12.76
N THR A 491 12.65 23.82 -11.59
CA THR A 491 13.72 23.32 -10.69
C THR A 491 13.44 21.90 -10.20
N SER A 492 12.17 21.50 -10.05
CA SER A 492 11.80 20.18 -9.53
C SER A 492 12.01 19.01 -10.51
N PHE A 493 12.32 19.26 -11.78
CA PHE A 493 12.59 18.19 -12.75
C PHE A 493 13.79 17.33 -12.33
N GLY A 494 13.71 16.01 -12.54
CA GLY A 494 14.87 15.13 -12.48
C GLY A 494 15.92 15.59 -13.50
N LYS A 495 17.15 15.81 -13.03
CA LYS A 495 18.26 16.31 -13.85
C LYS A 495 19.44 15.38 -13.66
N LEU A 496 19.83 14.68 -14.72
CA LEU A 496 20.97 13.76 -14.73
C LEU A 496 22.05 14.33 -15.66
N ARG A 497 23.31 14.26 -15.23
CA ARG A 497 24.47 14.64 -16.03
C ARG A 497 25.24 13.36 -16.38
N VAL A 498 25.30 13.03 -17.66
CA VAL A 498 26.00 11.85 -18.18
C VAL A 498 27.24 12.32 -18.92
N GLU A 499 28.42 11.90 -18.45
CA GLU A 499 29.71 12.34 -18.98
C GLU A 499 30.69 11.18 -19.07
N GLY A 500 31.65 11.31 -19.99
CA GLY A 500 32.68 10.31 -20.22
C GLY A 500 32.81 9.99 -21.71
N ARG A 501 33.90 9.31 -22.07
CA ARG A 501 34.20 8.93 -23.45
C ARG A 501 33.10 8.09 -24.11
N ASP A 502 32.34 7.35 -23.30
CA ASP A 502 31.30 6.41 -23.73
C ASP A 502 29.87 6.98 -23.58
N ALA A 503 29.72 8.25 -23.16
CA ALA A 503 28.40 8.84 -22.85
C ALA A 503 27.44 8.81 -24.04
N MET A 504 27.88 9.22 -25.24
CA MET A 504 27.04 9.20 -26.44
C MET A 504 26.61 7.77 -26.81
N ALA A 505 27.56 6.82 -26.78
CA ALA A 505 27.27 5.42 -27.09
C ALA A 505 26.27 4.82 -26.09
N PHE A 506 26.44 5.12 -24.80
CA PHE A 506 25.53 4.71 -23.74
C PHE A 506 24.12 5.30 -23.91
N MET A 507 24.01 6.60 -24.21
CA MET A 507 22.71 7.23 -24.44
C MET A 507 22.01 6.66 -25.68
N ASN A 508 22.75 6.37 -26.76
CA ASN A 508 22.24 5.68 -27.95
C ASN A 508 21.86 4.21 -27.70
N TYR A 509 22.36 3.60 -26.63
CA TYR A 509 21.97 2.26 -26.21
C TYR A 509 20.66 2.28 -25.39
N ILE A 510 20.49 3.27 -24.52
CA ILE A 510 19.32 3.36 -23.61
C ILE A 510 18.11 4.04 -24.26
N GLY A 511 18.32 5.11 -25.01
CA GLY A 511 17.24 5.90 -25.59
C GLY A 511 16.88 5.46 -27.01
N GLY A 512 15.60 5.60 -27.37
CA GLY A 512 15.09 5.31 -28.72
C GLY A 512 15.40 6.40 -29.77
N GLY A 513 16.26 7.38 -29.45
CA GLY A 513 16.57 8.52 -30.31
C GLY A 513 18.05 8.55 -30.65
N ASP A 514 18.41 9.29 -31.70
CA ASP A 514 19.80 9.47 -32.12
C ASP A 514 20.44 10.64 -31.35
N TYR A 515 21.43 10.33 -30.51
CA TYR A 515 22.20 11.29 -29.73
C TYR A 515 23.50 11.74 -30.42
N ASP A 516 23.84 11.20 -31.60
CA ASP A 516 24.97 11.68 -32.42
C ASP A 516 24.57 12.94 -33.21
N VAL A 517 24.30 14.00 -32.45
CA VAL A 517 23.86 15.29 -32.96
C VAL A 517 24.89 16.37 -32.62
N PRO A 518 24.96 17.47 -33.38
CA PRO A 518 25.85 18.58 -33.07
C PRO A 518 25.64 19.13 -31.64
N VAL A 519 26.74 19.50 -30.98
CA VAL A 519 26.72 20.10 -29.64
C VAL A 519 25.78 21.31 -29.60
N GLY A 520 24.93 21.37 -28.57
CA GLY A 520 23.90 22.40 -28.39
C GLY A 520 22.51 22.01 -28.91
N LYS A 521 22.34 20.80 -29.46
CA LYS A 521 21.03 20.24 -29.82
C LYS A 521 20.34 19.56 -28.63
N ILE A 522 19.01 19.60 -28.63
CA ILE A 522 18.15 18.88 -27.68
C ILE A 522 17.47 17.75 -28.45
N VAL A 523 17.57 16.54 -27.90
CA VAL A 523 16.90 15.35 -28.42
C VAL A 523 15.81 14.95 -27.42
N TYR A 524 14.55 15.01 -27.85
CA TYR A 524 13.44 14.42 -27.11
C TYR A 524 13.31 12.95 -27.49
N THR A 525 13.35 12.04 -26.51
CA THR A 525 13.28 10.61 -26.76
C THR A 525 12.76 9.86 -25.53
N GLN A 526 12.43 8.58 -25.72
CA GLN A 526 12.01 7.65 -24.67
C GLN A 526 13.15 6.69 -24.32
N PHE A 527 13.21 6.27 -23.07
CA PHE A 527 13.97 5.08 -22.69
C PHE A 527 13.05 3.88 -22.87
N LEU A 528 13.58 2.79 -23.43
CA LEU A 528 12.78 1.61 -23.75
C LEU A 528 13.33 0.39 -23.03
N ASN A 529 12.45 -0.49 -22.56
CA ASN A 529 12.83 -1.82 -22.11
C ASN A 529 13.06 -2.76 -23.32
N SER A 530 13.53 -4.00 -23.07
CA SER A 530 13.87 -4.95 -24.15
C SER A 530 12.67 -5.39 -25.01
N LYS A 531 11.45 -5.11 -24.55
CA LYS A 531 10.16 -5.38 -25.23
C LYS A 531 9.55 -4.13 -25.85
N ALA A 532 10.31 -3.04 -25.97
CA ALA A 532 9.89 -1.74 -26.50
C ALA A 532 8.77 -1.03 -25.70
N GLY A 533 8.54 -1.41 -24.44
CA GLY A 533 7.75 -0.62 -23.51
C GLY A 533 8.56 0.59 -23.02
N ILE A 534 7.88 1.73 -22.86
CA ILE A 534 8.45 2.98 -22.33
C ILE A 534 8.51 2.92 -20.81
#